data_AF-A0A7R9F6N7-F1
#
_entry.id   AF-A0A7R9F6N7-F1
#
_cell.length_a   1.000
_cell.length_b   1.000
_cell.length_c   1.000
_cell.angle_alpha   90.00
_cell.angle_beta   90.00
_cell.angle_gamma   90.00
#
_symmetry.space_group_name_H-M   'P 1'
#
loop_
_entity.id
_entity.type
_entity.pdbx_description
1 polymer ?
#
loop_
_entity_poly.entity_id
_entity_poly.type
_entity_poly.pdbx_seq_one_letter_code
_entity_poly.pdbx_strand_id
1 'polypeptide(L)'
;MWKLLDAIASEVSDKARNDNLTALNEARDRRPRLYRQELQNRTDDSDTDDDDTFLAHFLGADEFLPRNTFLNFLSKFGCELTTTERKICENFIFLLCGFDAAEFNISMLPVILGHTPAGTSTRTLVHYAQLIRSELGLNGCPLNTSATDDPKM
;
A
#
# COMPACT_ATOMS: atom_id res chain seq x y z
N MET A 1 -7.17 62.43 -23.67
CA MET A 1 -8.34 61.68 -23.18
C MET A 1 -8.27 60.21 -23.56
N TRP A 2 -8.22 59.83 -24.85
CA TRP A 2 -8.12 58.42 -25.29
C TRP A 2 -6.89 57.65 -24.76
N LYS A 3 -5.70 58.26 -24.75
CA LYS A 3 -4.48 57.64 -24.16
C LYS A 3 -4.63 57.25 -22.69
N LEU A 4 -5.47 57.96 -21.93
CA LEU A 4 -5.72 57.67 -20.52
C LEU A 4 -6.69 56.50 -20.37
N LEU A 5 -7.70 56.41 -21.25
CA LEU A 5 -8.65 55.30 -21.28
C LEU A 5 -7.97 53.98 -21.66
N ASP A 6 -7.06 54.00 -22.64
CA ASP A 6 -6.28 52.82 -23.03
C ASP A 6 -5.37 52.32 -21.90
N ALA A 7 -4.74 53.25 -21.15
CA ALA A 7 -3.92 52.91 -20.00
C ALA A 7 -4.75 52.26 -18.87
N ILE A 8 -5.93 52.82 -18.56
CA ILE A 8 -6.85 52.25 -17.57
C ILE A 8 -7.36 50.87 -18.03
N ALA A 9 -7.70 50.70 -19.30
CA ALA A 9 -8.15 49.43 -19.85
C ALA A 9 -7.08 48.33 -19.76
N SER A 10 -5.81 48.68 -20.04
CA SER A 10 -4.68 47.76 -19.88
C SER A 10 -4.49 47.35 -18.41
N GLU A 11 -4.56 48.30 -17.48
CA GLU A 11 -4.37 48.05 -16.05
C GLU A 11 -5.48 47.19 -15.45
N VAL A 12 -6.73 47.39 -15.87
CA VAL A 12 -7.86 46.54 -15.50
C VAL A 12 -7.70 45.11 -16.05
N SER A 13 -7.21 44.97 -17.29
CA SER A 13 -6.94 43.67 -17.90
C SER A 13 -5.82 42.92 -17.18
N ASP A 14 -4.73 43.62 -16.82
CA ASP A 14 -3.60 43.03 -16.10
C ASP A 14 -3.97 42.62 -14.67
N LYS A 15 -4.78 43.44 -13.98
CA LYS A 15 -5.30 43.07 -12.66
C LYS A 15 -6.18 41.81 -12.74
N ALA A 16 -7.11 41.75 -13.71
CA ALA A 16 -7.95 40.57 -13.91
C ALA A 16 -7.13 39.31 -14.25
N ARG A 17 -6.06 39.46 -15.05
CA ARG A 17 -5.13 38.38 -15.37
C ARG A 17 -4.37 37.89 -14.13
N ASN A 18 -3.89 38.80 -13.29
CA ASN A 18 -3.16 38.46 -12.07
C ASN A 18 -4.05 37.78 -11.01
N ASP A 19 -5.29 38.26 -10.85
CA ASP A 19 -6.25 37.68 -9.92
C ASP A 19 -6.64 36.25 -10.36
N ASN A 20 -6.86 36.02 -11.66
CA ASN A 20 -7.12 34.69 -12.21
C ASN A 20 -5.90 33.75 -12.06
N LEU A 21 -4.68 34.24 -12.31
CA LEU A 21 -3.46 33.46 -12.09
C LEU A 21 -3.31 33.03 -10.63
N THR A 22 -3.62 33.94 -9.70
CA THR A 22 -3.53 33.68 -8.26
C THR A 22 -4.54 32.61 -7.85
N ALA A 23 -5.79 32.73 -8.29
CA ALA A 23 -6.83 31.73 -8.03
C ALA A 23 -6.48 30.35 -8.62
N LEU A 24 -5.89 30.30 -9.83
CA LEU A 24 -5.45 29.06 -10.45
C LEU A 24 -4.26 28.41 -9.73
N ASN A 25 -3.34 29.21 -9.20
CA ASN A 25 -2.20 28.71 -8.42
C ASN A 25 -2.66 28.14 -7.07
N GLU A 26 -3.60 28.81 -6.39
CA GLU A 26 -4.21 28.29 -5.17
C GLU A 26 -4.99 27.00 -5.41
N ALA A 27 -5.78 26.92 -6.49
CA ALA A 27 -6.50 25.70 -6.86
C ALA A 27 -5.53 24.54 -7.17
N ARG A 28 -4.38 24.84 -7.79
CA ARG A 28 -3.33 23.86 -8.07
C ARG A 28 -2.64 23.36 -6.80
N ASP A 29 -2.40 24.22 -5.81
CA ASP A 29 -1.82 23.84 -4.51
C ASP A 29 -2.82 23.09 -3.60
N ARG A 30 -4.12 23.36 -3.75
CA ARG A 30 -5.17 22.59 -3.06
C ARG A 30 -5.41 21.20 -3.66
N ARG A 31 -5.09 20.97 -4.95
CA ARG A 31 -5.31 19.67 -5.60
C ARG A 31 -4.65 18.49 -4.89
N PRO A 32 -3.37 18.55 -4.45
CA PRO A 32 -2.76 17.47 -3.68
C PRO A 32 -3.45 17.20 -2.33
N ARG A 33 -3.93 18.24 -1.64
CA ARG A 33 -4.62 18.10 -0.34
C ARG A 33 -6.03 17.53 -0.50
N LEU A 34 -6.78 18.03 -1.47
CA LEU A 34 -8.12 17.54 -1.78
C LEU A 34 -8.06 16.10 -2.32
N TYR A 35 -7.10 15.78 -3.20
CA TYR A 35 -6.91 14.41 -3.66
C TYR A 35 -6.55 13.44 -2.52
N ARG A 36 -5.70 13.87 -1.57
CA ARG A 36 -5.39 13.08 -0.37
C ARG A 36 -6.61 12.89 0.53
N GLN A 37 -7.42 13.93 0.74
CA GLN A 37 -8.67 13.83 1.51
C GLN A 37 -9.70 12.94 0.80
N GLU A 38 -9.83 13.06 -0.52
CA GLU A 38 -10.74 12.23 -1.33
C GLU A 38 -10.32 10.75 -1.33
N LEU A 39 -9.01 10.46 -1.31
CA LEU A 39 -8.51 9.09 -1.16
C LEU A 39 -8.78 8.53 0.23
N GLN A 40 -8.66 9.35 1.28
CA GLN A 40 -9.01 8.95 2.64
C GLN A 40 -10.51 8.67 2.76
N ASN A 41 -11.35 9.53 2.17
CA ASN A 41 -12.80 9.36 2.17
C ASN A 41 -13.26 8.19 1.29
N ARG A 42 -12.58 7.90 0.17
CA ARG A 42 -12.85 6.69 -0.64
C ARG A 42 -12.51 5.40 0.08
N THR A 43 -11.60 5.44 1.05
CA THR A 43 -11.32 4.26 1.88
C THR A 43 -12.29 4.11 3.06
N ASP A 44 -13.16 5.08 3.29
CA ASP A 44 -14.27 5.02 4.26
C ASP A 44 -15.60 4.63 3.58
N ASP A 45 -15.61 4.58 2.24
CA ASP A 45 -16.74 4.22 1.38
C ASP A 45 -16.46 2.88 0.68
N SER A 46 -15.82 1.95 1.38
CA SER A 46 -15.88 0.54 0.96
C SER A 46 -17.30 0.07 1.22
N ASP A 47 -18.08 0.03 0.15
CA ASP A 47 -19.24 -0.84 -0.03
C ASP A 47 -19.04 -2.10 0.83
N THR A 48 -19.97 -2.36 1.74
CA THR A 48 -20.02 -3.60 2.50
C THR A 48 -20.33 -4.75 1.53
N ASP A 49 -19.31 -5.21 0.80
CA ASP A 49 -19.23 -6.58 0.35
C ASP A 49 -18.79 -7.39 1.59
N ASP A 50 -19.55 -8.43 1.92
CA ASP A 50 -19.35 -9.26 3.12
C ASP A 50 -17.91 -9.82 3.27
N ASP A 51 -17.14 -9.83 2.18
CA ASP A 51 -15.77 -10.35 2.08
C ASP A 51 -14.69 -9.42 2.70
N ASP A 52 -14.82 -8.10 2.54
CA ASP A 52 -13.84 -7.14 3.10
C ASP A 52 -13.97 -7.05 4.62
N THR A 53 -15.19 -7.22 5.14
CA THR A 53 -15.47 -7.29 6.58
C THR A 53 -14.79 -8.49 7.22
N PHE A 54 -14.75 -9.64 6.52
CA PHE A 54 -14.05 -10.84 6.97
C PHE A 54 -12.52 -10.64 6.99
N LEU A 55 -11.96 -10.04 5.94
CA LEU A 55 -10.52 -9.75 5.88
C LEU A 55 -10.09 -8.73 6.92
N ALA A 56 -10.86 -7.66 7.13
CA ALA A 56 -10.60 -6.67 8.17
C ALA A 56 -10.69 -7.26 9.58
N HIS A 57 -11.60 -8.20 9.82
CA HIS A 57 -11.70 -8.89 11.10
C HIS A 57 -10.54 -9.88 11.34
N PHE A 58 -10.06 -10.56 10.30
CA PHE A 58 -8.97 -11.53 10.41
C PHE A 58 -7.57 -10.89 10.43
N LEU A 59 -7.37 -9.84 9.62
CA LEU A 59 -6.08 -9.15 9.47
C LEU A 59 -5.96 -7.90 10.36
N GLY A 60 -7.07 -7.36 10.87
CA GLY A 60 -7.14 -6.08 11.59
C GLY A 60 -7.65 -4.96 10.66
N ALA A 61 -8.47 -4.04 11.18
CA ALA A 61 -9.12 -3.03 10.36
C ALA A 61 -8.13 -2.01 9.75
N ASP A 62 -7.07 -1.66 10.47
CA ASP A 62 -6.11 -0.63 10.05
C ASP A 62 -4.67 -1.15 9.92
N GLU A 63 -4.22 -1.92 10.91
CA GLU A 63 -2.84 -2.39 11.03
C GLU A 63 -2.80 -3.91 11.26
N PHE A 64 -2.06 -4.60 10.40
CA PHE A 64 -1.74 -6.01 10.50
C PHE A 64 -0.45 -6.20 11.29
N LEU A 65 -0.53 -7.04 12.33
CA LEU A 65 0.56 -7.33 13.27
C LEU A 65 1.24 -6.06 13.85
N PRO A 66 0.48 -5.10 14.40
CA PRO A 66 1.03 -3.92 15.07
C PRO A 66 1.92 -4.35 16.23
N ARG A 67 3.02 -3.64 16.49
CA ARG A 67 3.95 -4.01 17.56
C ARG A 67 3.35 -3.76 18.95
N ASN A 68 2.55 -4.71 19.41
CA ASN A 68 1.85 -4.67 20.69
C ASN A 68 2.63 -5.43 21.77
N THR A 69 2.18 -5.31 23.02
CA THR A 69 2.78 -5.97 24.18
C THR A 69 2.82 -7.51 24.02
N PHE A 70 1.84 -8.07 23.31
CA PHE A 70 1.74 -9.50 23.04
C PHE A 70 2.81 -9.98 22.04
N LEU A 71 2.99 -9.31 20.90
CA LEU A 71 4.03 -9.63 19.92
C LEU A 71 5.44 -9.37 20.46
N ASN A 72 5.62 -8.34 21.30
CA ASN A 72 6.87 -8.13 22.03
C ASN A 72 7.16 -9.24 23.05
N PHE A 73 6.13 -9.80 23.68
CA PHE A 73 6.28 -10.96 24.56
C PHE A 73 6.61 -12.22 23.76
N LEU A 74 5.91 -12.45 22.65
CA LEU A 74 6.12 -13.62 21.79
C LEU A 74 7.50 -13.62 21.13
N SER A 75 7.99 -12.47 20.68
CA SER A 75 9.33 -12.35 20.10
C SER A 75 10.45 -12.52 21.14
N LYS A 76 10.26 -12.04 22.38
CA LYS A 76 11.27 -12.15 23.44
C LYS A 76 11.28 -13.50 24.16
N PHE A 77 10.12 -14.12 24.36
CA PHE A 77 10.00 -15.32 25.20
C PHE A 77 9.54 -16.54 24.40
N GLY A 78 8.94 -16.37 23.23
CA GLY A 78 8.33 -17.47 22.48
C GLY A 78 9.28 -18.22 21.55
N CYS A 79 10.51 -17.75 21.34
CA CYS A 79 11.47 -18.36 20.39
C CYS A 79 12.86 -18.65 20.99
N GLU A 80 13.04 -18.40 22.29
CA GLU A 80 14.34 -18.44 22.95
C GLU A 80 14.47 -19.57 24.00
N LEU A 81 13.35 -20.12 24.52
CA LEU A 81 13.39 -20.99 25.70
C LEU A 81 13.53 -22.48 25.36
N THR A 82 12.87 -22.98 24.32
CA THR A 82 12.84 -24.42 24.03
C THR A 82 13.10 -24.80 22.56
N THR A 83 13.53 -26.04 22.32
CA THR A 83 13.72 -26.58 20.95
C THR A 83 12.41 -26.64 20.16
N THR A 84 11.29 -26.84 20.85
CA THR A 84 9.95 -26.83 20.25
C THR A 84 9.54 -25.43 19.80
N GLU A 85 9.74 -24.43 20.66
CA GLU A 85 9.48 -23.01 20.35
C GLU A 85 10.28 -22.54 19.13
N ARG A 86 11.57 -22.86 19.06
CA ARG A 86 12.39 -22.54 17.88
C ARG A 86 11.81 -23.11 16.60
N LYS A 87 11.36 -24.37 16.62
CA LYS A 87 10.73 -24.99 15.44
C LYS A 87 9.41 -24.32 15.06
N ILE A 88 8.60 -23.90 16.02
CA ILE A 88 7.36 -23.17 15.73
C ILE A 88 7.68 -21.84 15.07
N CYS A 89 8.63 -21.09 15.62
CA CYS A 89 9.05 -19.79 15.11
C CYS A 89 9.73 -19.87 13.73
N GLU A 90 10.55 -20.89 13.52
CA GLU A 90 11.18 -21.19 12.23
C GLU A 90 10.13 -21.50 11.16
N ASN A 91 9.19 -22.41 11.46
CA ASN A 91 8.09 -22.74 10.54
C ASN A 91 7.20 -21.54 10.24
N PHE A 92 6.94 -20.69 11.24
CA PHE A 92 6.16 -19.47 11.05
C PHE A 92 6.83 -18.50 10.06
N ILE A 93 8.14 -18.28 10.20
CA ILE A 93 8.90 -17.44 9.26
C ILE A 93 8.95 -18.07 7.87
N PHE A 94 9.15 -19.38 7.77
CA PHE A 94 9.14 -20.06 6.46
C PHE A 94 7.77 -20.06 5.79
N LEU A 95 6.67 -20.03 6.55
CA LEU A 95 5.33 -19.87 5.99
C LEU A 95 5.13 -18.49 5.35
N LEU A 96 5.72 -17.44 5.94
CA LEU A 96 5.57 -16.07 5.46
C LEU A 96 6.55 -15.71 4.34
N CYS A 97 7.79 -16.18 4.43
CA CYS A 97 8.89 -15.76 3.56
C CYS A 97 9.33 -16.82 2.55
N GLY A 98 8.88 -18.07 2.69
CA GLY A 98 9.34 -19.21 1.91
C GLY A 98 10.35 -20.07 2.67
N PHE A 99 10.44 -21.34 2.28
CA PHE A 99 11.28 -22.34 2.95
C PHE A 99 12.68 -22.40 2.34
N ASP A 100 13.70 -22.07 3.12
CA ASP A 100 15.10 -22.30 2.81
C ASP A 100 15.91 -22.57 4.08
N ALA A 101 15.90 -23.82 4.54
CA ALA A 101 16.60 -24.22 5.76
C ALA A 101 18.13 -24.32 5.58
N ALA A 102 18.64 -24.36 4.36
CA ALA A 102 20.08 -24.46 4.11
C ALA A 102 20.79 -23.13 4.37
N GLU A 103 20.15 -22.02 3.97
CA GLU A 103 20.68 -20.67 4.14
C GLU A 103 20.22 -19.98 5.43
N PHE A 104 19.25 -20.56 6.15
CA PHE A 104 18.69 -19.95 7.35
C PHE A 104 19.39 -20.36 8.65
N ASN A 105 20.00 -19.39 9.33
CA ASN A 105 20.63 -19.61 10.63
C ASN A 105 19.60 -19.50 11.77
N ILE A 106 19.18 -20.65 12.31
CA ILE A 106 18.20 -20.76 13.41
C ILE A 106 18.65 -20.02 14.68
N SER A 107 19.95 -19.85 14.91
CA SER A 107 20.45 -19.08 16.07
C SER A 107 20.16 -17.58 15.95
N MET A 108 19.91 -17.05 14.74
CA MET A 108 19.53 -15.65 14.52
C MET A 108 18.02 -15.38 14.62
N LEU A 109 17.22 -16.44 14.68
CA LEU A 109 15.75 -16.37 14.81
C LEU A 109 15.26 -15.39 15.90
N PRO A 110 15.76 -15.39 17.15
CA PRO A 110 15.27 -14.47 18.18
C PRO A 110 15.58 -12.99 17.87
N VAL A 111 16.69 -12.72 17.17
CA VAL A 111 17.02 -11.35 16.74
C VAL A 111 16.10 -10.91 15.60
N ILE A 112 15.87 -11.78 14.62
CA ILE A 112 14.98 -11.50 13.49
C ILE A 112 13.56 -11.22 13.98
N LEU A 113 13.01 -12.11 14.82
CA LEU A 113 11.65 -11.97 15.37
C LEU A 113 11.55 -10.85 16.40
N GLY A 114 12.66 -10.51 17.06
CA GLY A 114 12.75 -9.32 17.90
C GLY A 114 12.52 -8.02 17.11
N HIS A 115 12.86 -7.97 15.82
CA HIS A 115 12.72 -6.77 14.99
C HIS A 115 11.62 -6.87 13.92
N THR A 116 11.15 -8.07 13.60
CA THR A 116 10.25 -8.36 12.47
C THR A 116 9.10 -9.26 12.94
N PRO A 117 7.84 -8.99 12.58
CA PRO A 117 7.35 -7.87 11.77
C PRO A 117 7.19 -6.56 12.58
N ALA A 118 7.43 -5.42 11.94
CA ALA A 118 7.26 -4.09 12.53
C ALA A 118 5.82 -3.55 12.42
N GLY A 119 4.89 -4.37 11.91
CA GLY A 119 3.55 -3.95 11.49
C GLY A 119 3.50 -3.53 10.02
N THR A 120 2.34 -3.68 9.41
CA THR A 120 2.01 -3.15 8.08
C THR A 120 0.53 -2.78 8.03
N SER A 121 0.10 -1.89 7.14
CA SER A 121 -1.33 -1.61 7.01
C SER A 121 -2.04 -2.78 6.34
N THR A 122 -3.27 -3.10 6.78
CA THR A 122 -4.13 -4.09 6.13
C THR A 122 -4.36 -3.74 4.66
N ARG A 123 -4.44 -2.45 4.33
CA ARG A 123 -4.56 -1.96 2.94
C ARG A 123 -3.36 -2.36 2.09
N THR A 124 -2.15 -2.38 2.67
CA THR A 124 -0.94 -2.82 1.97
C THR A 124 -1.00 -4.32 1.66
N LEU A 125 -1.53 -5.13 2.56
CA LEU A 125 -1.72 -6.57 2.30
C LEU A 125 -2.78 -6.81 1.22
N VAL A 126 -3.90 -6.10 1.27
CA VAL A 126 -4.94 -6.17 0.23
C VAL A 126 -4.35 -5.75 -1.12
N HIS A 127 -3.59 -4.66 -1.17
CA HIS A 127 -2.91 -4.22 -2.39
C HIS A 127 -1.91 -5.27 -2.90
N TYR A 128 -1.13 -5.91 -2.01
CA TYR A 128 -0.22 -6.99 -2.38
C TYR A 128 -0.96 -8.22 -2.94
N ALA A 129 -2.11 -8.58 -2.34
CA ALA A 129 -2.97 -9.65 -2.86
C ALA A 129 -3.55 -9.31 -4.24
N GLN A 130 -3.91 -8.04 -4.48
CA GLN A 130 -4.35 -7.57 -5.80
C GLN A 130 -3.22 -7.64 -6.84
N LEU A 131 -1.97 -7.33 -6.45
CA LEU A 131 -0.80 -7.51 -7.32
C LEU A 131 -0.62 -8.98 -7.70
N ILE A 132 -0.68 -9.90 -6.73
CA ILE A 132 -0.59 -11.34 -7.02
C ILE A 132 -1.72 -11.79 -7.96
N ARG A 133 -2.95 -11.35 -7.72
CA ARG A 133 -4.11 -11.69 -8.58
C ARG A 133 -3.97 -11.12 -10.00
N SER A 134 -3.40 -9.93 -10.13
CA SER A 134 -3.24 -9.25 -11.42
C SER A 134 -2.02 -9.75 -12.21
N GLU A 135 -0.89 -10.01 -11.56
CA GLU A 135 0.32 -10.55 -12.18
C GLU A 135 0.20 -12.06 -12.49
N LEU A 136 -0.59 -12.83 -11.73
CA LEU A 136 -0.88 -14.24 -12.04
C LEU A 136 -1.96 -14.44 -13.13
N GLY A 137 -2.44 -13.37 -13.78
CA GLY A 137 -3.19 -13.51 -15.03
C GLY A 137 -4.43 -14.39 -14.99
N LEU A 138 -5.25 -14.34 -13.94
CA LEU A 138 -6.63 -14.86 -13.98
C LEU A 138 -7.61 -13.69 -14.01
N ASN A 139 -7.52 -12.84 -15.04
CA ASN A 139 -8.59 -11.99 -15.63
C ASN A 139 -8.08 -10.68 -16.28
N GLY A 140 -6.78 -10.40 -16.26
CA GLY A 140 -6.26 -9.08 -16.68
C GLY A 140 -5.48 -9.00 -17.99
N CYS A 141 -5.02 -10.11 -18.54
CA CYS A 141 -4.31 -10.10 -19.82
C CYS A 141 -5.14 -10.89 -20.84
N PRO A 142 -5.56 -10.31 -21.98
CA PRO A 142 -5.99 -11.13 -23.10
C PRO A 142 -4.76 -11.91 -23.56
N LEU A 143 -4.69 -13.18 -23.17
CA LEU A 143 -3.91 -14.16 -23.92
C LEU A 143 -4.55 -14.21 -25.30
N ASN A 144 -4.05 -13.37 -26.19
CA ASN A 144 -4.02 -13.67 -27.61
C ASN A 144 -3.43 -15.07 -27.76
N THR A 145 -4.32 -16.05 -27.86
CA THR A 145 -4.02 -17.41 -28.31
C THR A 145 -4.01 -17.41 -29.84
N SER A 146 -3.01 -16.76 -30.43
CA SER A 146 -2.62 -16.98 -31.83
C SER A 146 -1.11 -17.02 -31.93
N ALA A 147 -0.56 -18.10 -31.37
CA ALA A 147 0.75 -18.61 -31.72
C ALA A 147 0.70 -20.15 -31.70
N THR A 148 -0.28 -20.71 -32.40
CA THR A 148 -0.17 -22.05 -33.00
C THR A 148 0.09 -21.82 -34.48
N ASP A 149 1.36 -21.86 -34.88
CA ASP A 149 1.86 -22.44 -36.12
C ASP A 149 3.30 -21.97 -36.36
N ASP A 150 4.27 -22.75 -35.90
CA ASP A 150 5.47 -22.98 -36.70
C ASP A 150 5.86 -24.47 -36.58
N PRO A 151 5.81 -25.24 -37.69
CA PRO A 151 6.22 -26.64 -37.72
C PRO A 151 7.71 -26.75 -38.00
N LYS A 152 8.41 -27.57 -37.19
CA LYS A 152 9.69 -28.31 -37.42
C LYS A 152 10.26 -28.60 -36.02
N MET A 153 10.48 -29.82 -35.57
CA MET A 153 10.87 -31.08 -36.22
C MET A 153 10.31 -32.26 -35.41
#